data_AF-A0A419A4K3-F1
#
_entry.id   AF-A0A419A4K3-F1
#
_cell.length_a   1.000
_cell.length_b   1.000
_cell.length_c   1.000
_cell.angle_alpha   90.00
_cell.angle_beta   90.00
_cell.angle_gamma   90.00
#
_symmetry.space_group_name_H-M   'P 1'
#
loop_
_entity.id
_entity.type
_entity.pdbx_description
1 polymer ?
#
loop_
_entity_poly.entity_id
_entity_poly.type
_entity_poly.pdbx_seq_one_letter_code
_entity_poly.pdbx_strand_id
1 'polypeptide(L)' 'MSTTVPIFASSRTAAKLFDLREPEFLQLVEAGHLPGAIDIGGGIRRWEVDRLRLIASGTAALGGEMDW' A
#
# COMPACT_ATOMS: atom_id res chain seq x y z
N MET A 1 -3.13 -14.49 23.15
CA MET A 1 -4.10 -14.27 22.05
C MET A 1 -3.30 -14.15 20.78
N SER A 2 -3.62 -14.93 19.75
CA SER A 2 -2.93 -14.84 18.47
C SER A 2 -3.50 -13.65 17.69
N THR A 3 -2.71 -12.59 17.54
CA THR A 3 -3.10 -11.43 16.74
C THR A 3 -2.98 -11.80 15.27
N THR A 4 -4.10 -11.93 14.57
CA THR A 4 -4.09 -12.14 13.12
C THR A 4 -3.53 -10.89 12.45
N VAL A 5 -2.42 -11.02 11.73
CA VAL A 5 -1.85 -9.93 10.93
C VAL A 5 -2.48 -10.01 9.54
N PRO A 6 -3.19 -8.96 9.09
CA PRO A 6 -3.78 -8.97 7.75
C PRO A 6 -2.68 -8.91 6.68
N ILE A 7 -2.80 -9.74 5.64
CA ILE A 7 -1.92 -9.72 4.46
C ILE A 7 -2.31 -8.62 3.46
N PHE A 8 -3.56 -8.14 3.53
CA PHE A 8 -4.10 -7.06 2.72
C PHE A 8 -4.59 -5.90 3.59
N ALA A 9 -4.32 -4.68 3.15
CA ALA A 9 -4.74 -3.45 3.79
C ALA A 9 -5.82 -2.72 2.96
N SER A 10 -6.81 -2.15 3.65
CA SER A 10 -7.61 -1.06 3.11
C SER A 10 -6.76 0.21 2.97
N SER A 11 -7.23 1.21 2.22
CA SER A 11 -6.60 2.54 2.13
C SER A 11 -6.32 3.14 3.50
N ARG A 12 -7.29 3.08 4.42
CA ARG A 12 -7.12 3.53 5.79
C ARG A 12 -6.02 2.80 6.56
N THR A 13 -5.93 1.48 6.40
CA THR A 13 -4.92 0.68 7.10
C THR A 13 -3.55 0.92 6.50
N ALA A 14 -3.47 0.99 5.17
CA ALA A 14 -2.25 1.33 4.45
C ALA A 14 -1.73 2.71 4.88
N ALA A 15 -2.59 3.73 4.93
CA ALA A 15 -2.22 5.06 5.42
C ALA A 15 -1.62 5.03 6.83
N LYS A 16 -2.22 4.27 7.76
CA LYS A 16 -1.69 4.09 9.11
C LYS A 16 -0.32 3.43 9.16
N LEU A 17 -0.03 2.50 8.23
CA LEU A 17 1.30 1.87 8.16
C LEU A 17 2.40 2.89 7.81
N PHE A 18 2.05 3.98 7.14
CA PHE A 18 2.95 5.09 6.79
C PHE A 18 2.80 6.31 7.72
N ASP A 19 2.02 6.19 8.79
CA ASP A 19 1.68 7.30 9.69
C ASP A 19 1.03 8.51 8.98
N LEU A 20 0.18 8.23 7.99
CA LEU A 20 -0.53 9.23 7.18
C LEU A 20 -2.04 9.21 7.44
N ARG A 21 -2.71 10.32 7.12
CA ARG A 21 -4.16 10.33 6.93
C ARG A 21 -4.51 9.62 5.62
N GLU A 22 -5.68 9.00 5.58
CA GLU A 22 -6.16 8.27 4.39
C GLU A 22 -6.13 9.10 3.09
N PRO A 23 -6.52 10.40 3.07
CA PRO A 23 -6.42 11.22 1.86
C PRO A 23 -4.98 11.50 1.41
N GLU A 24 -4.04 11.68 2.34
CA GLU A 24 -2.63 11.94 2.02
C GLU A 24 -1.99 10.72 1.36
N PHE A 25 -2.28 9.54 1.89
CA PHE A 25 -1.84 8.28 1.30
C PHE A 25 -2.38 8.11 -0.12
N LEU A 26 -3.68 8.35 -0.34
CA LEU A 26 -4.28 8.26 -1.67
C LEU A 26 -3.69 9.28 -2.66
N GLN A 27 -3.38 10.50 -2.20
CA GLN A 27 -2.72 11.51 -3.03
C GLN A 27 -1.33 11.06 -3.47
N LEU A 28 -0.55 10.43 -2.59
CA LEU A 28 0.75 9.87 -2.96
C LEU A 28 0.63 8.71 -3.94
N VAL A 29 -0.42 7.89 -3.83
CA VAL A 29 -0.72 6.82 -4.80
C VAL A 29 -1.07 7.42 -6.16
N GLU A 30 -1.95 8.42 -6.19
CA GLU A 30 -2.37 9.09 -7.42
C GLU A 30 -1.20 9.83 -8.10
N ALA A 31 -0.30 10.42 -7.31
CA ALA A 31 0.93 11.05 -7.80
C ALA A 31 2.03 10.05 -8.20
N GLY A 32 1.81 8.73 -8.06
CA GLY A 32 2.77 7.69 -8.41
C GLY A 32 3.92 7.50 -7.42
N HIS A 33 3.90 8.16 -6.27
CA HIS A 33 4.91 7.99 -5.22
C HIS A 33 4.73 6.70 -4.41
N LEU A 34 3.51 6.16 -4.38
CA LEU A 34 3.16 4.89 -3.75
C LEU A 34 2.42 3.98 -4.73
N PRO A 35 2.48 2.65 -4.57
CA PRO A 35 1.81 1.72 -5.46
C PRO A 35 0.28 1.84 -5.37
N GLY A 36 -0.38 1.63 -6.50
CA GLY A 36 -1.82 1.44 -6.57
C GLY A 36 -2.30 0.21 -5.80
N ALA A 37 -3.56 0.23 -5.38
CA ALA A 37 -4.23 -0.96 -4.87
C ALA A 37 -4.48 -1.96 -6.01
N ILE A 38 -4.39 -3.25 -5.69
CA ILE A 38 -4.77 -4.33 -6.60
C ILE A 38 -6.24 -4.71 -6.38
N ASP A 39 -6.93 -5.15 -7.43
CA ASP A 39 -8.25 -5.76 -7.32
C ASP A 39 -8.11 -7.22 -6.89
N ILE A 40 -8.68 -7.57 -5.73
CA ILE A 40 -8.66 -8.93 -5.19
C ILE A 40 -9.94 -9.73 -5.54
N GLY A 41 -10.77 -9.17 -6.42
CA GLY A 41 -12.03 -9.75 -6.90
C GLY A 41 -13.22 -8.84 -6.61
N GLY A 42 -14.12 -8.72 -7.60
CA GLY A 42 -15.40 -8.03 -7.46
C GLY A 42 -15.27 -6.51 -7.23
N GLY A 43 -14.20 -5.88 -7.70
CA GLY A 43 -13.94 -4.45 -7.52
C GLY A 43 -13.42 -4.08 -6.13
N ILE A 44 -13.10 -5.07 -5.30
CA ILE A 44 -12.54 -4.84 -3.97
C ILE A 44 -11.04 -4.58 -4.13
N ARG A 45 -10.65 -3.32 -3.96
CA ARG A 45 -9.25 -2.92 -4.07
C ARG A 45 -8.52 -2.93 -2.72
N ARG A 46 -7.33 -3.53 -2.66
CA ARG A 46 -6.48 -3.64 -1.46
C ARG A 46 -5.01 -3.46 -1.77
N TRP A 47 -4.23 -3.10 -0.75
CA TRP A 47 -2.77 -3.07 -0.82
C TRP A 47 -2.18 -4.28 -0.13
N GLU A 48 -1.18 -4.90 -0.74
CA GLU A 48 -0.41 -5.97 -0.11
C GLU A 48 0.48 -5.39 1.00
N VAL A 49 0.31 -5.87 2.23
CA VAL A 49 1.03 -5.34 3.40
C VAL A 49 2.53 -5.57 3.27
N ASP A 50 2.96 -6.71 2.76
CA ASP A 50 4.39 -7.01 2.60
C ASP A 50 5.06 -6.08 1.58
N ARG A 51 4.35 -5.76 0.50
CA ARG A 51 4.81 -4.80 -0.49
C ARG A 51 4.97 -3.40 0.09
N LEU A 52 4.01 -2.94 0.89
CA LEU A 52 4.09 -1.67 1.59
C LEU A 52 5.27 -1.63 2.58
N ARG A 53 5.54 -2.73 3.29
CA ARG A 53 6.70 -2.85 4.19
C ARG A 53 8.03 -2.76 3.45
N LEU A 54 8.14 -3.40 2.29
CA LEU A 54 9.35 -3.32 1.46
C LEU A 54 9.64 -1.89 1.04
N ILE A 55 8.62 -1.12 0.64
CA ILE A 55 8.74 0.30 0.30
C ILE A 55 9.17 1.13 1.51
N ALA A 56 8.50 0.96 2.65
CA ALA A 56 8.82 1.71 3.87
C ALA A 56 10.25 1.44 4.37
N SER A 57 10.78 0.24 4.16
CA SER A 57 12.14 -0.13 4.55
C SER A 57 13.24 0.39 3.61
N GLY A 58 12.89 1.00 2.47
CA GLY A 58 13.84 1.36 1.41
C GLY A 58 14.48 0.17 0.70
N THR A 59 14.05 -1.06 1.00
CA THR A 59 14.55 -2.31 0.40
C THR A 59 13.83 -2.63 -0.92
N ALA A 60 12.68 -2.00 -1.16
CA ALA A 60 12.23 -1.83 -2.53
C ALA A 60 13.24 -0.90 -3.22
N ALA A 61 14.19 -1.49 -3.95
CA ALA A 61 14.77 -0.78 -5.07
C ALA A 61 13.58 -0.18 -5.81
N LEU A 62 13.59 1.13 -6.01
CA LEU A 62 12.76 1.80 -7.01
C LEU A 62 13.16 1.16 -8.34
N GLY A 63 12.63 -0.04 -8.60
CA GLY A 63 12.78 -0.78 -9.83
C GLY A 63 12.17 0.14 -10.86
N GLY A 64 13.07 0.72 -11.66
CA GLY A 64 12.74 1.72 -12.65
C GLY A 64 11.60 1.26 -13.54
N GLU A 65 10.97 2.29 -14.10
CA GLU A 65 9.82 2.27 -14.98
C GLU A 65 8.48 2.18 -14.24
N MET A 66 7.97 3.38 -13.93
CA MET A 66 6.55 3.63 -13.74
C MET A 66 5.82 3.18 -15.01
N ASP A 67 5.23 1.99 -14.96
CA ASP A 67 4.09 1.63 -15.80
C ASP A 67 3.15 0.80 -14.92
N TRP A 68 2.10 1.45 -14.41
CA TRP A 68 0.96 0.81 -13.75
C TRP A 68 -0.25 0.93 -14.66
#